data_AF-A0A7C4M551-F1
#
_entry.id   AF-A0A7C4M551-F1
#
_cell.length_a   1.000
_cell.length_b   1.000
_cell.length_c   1.000
_cell.angle_alpha   90.00
_cell.angle_beta   90.00
_cell.angle_gamma   90.00
#
_symmetry.space_group_name_H-M   'P 1'
#
loop_
_entity.id
_entity.type
_entity.pdbx_description
1 polymer ?
#
loop_
_entity_poly.entity_id
_entity_poly.type
_entity_poly.pdbx_seq_one_letter_code
_entity_poly.pdbx_strand_id
1 'polypeptide(L)'
;MHLVDHVPKLSIIVSSERLDKLFPAVTLAVTAAAMGWESEMFFTFWGLLALKRGYEPKEVSLDYKGYEDELRRAVSSGAMPSWREILEQGKK
;
A
#
# COMPACT_ATOMS: atom_id res chain seq x y z
N MET A 1 -33.46 -21.12 -3.05
CA MET A 1 -32.84 -20.05 -3.87
C MET A 1 -31.48 -19.78 -3.25
N HIS A 2 -30.42 -20.40 -3.77
CA HIS A 2 -29.05 -20.12 -3.32
C HIS A 2 -28.59 -18.85 -4.03
N LEU A 3 -28.58 -17.73 -3.31
CA LEU A 3 -27.76 -16.60 -3.72
C LEU A 3 -26.32 -17.05 -3.42
N VAL A 4 -25.53 -17.26 -4.47
CA VAL A 4 -24.08 -17.31 -4.31
C VAL A 4 -23.71 -15.87 -3.96
N ASP A 5 -23.43 -15.62 -2.68
CA ASP A 5 -22.94 -14.32 -2.24
C ASP A 5 -21.61 -14.08 -2.98
N HIS A 6 -21.64 -13.19 -3.97
CA HIS A 6 -20.43 -12.85 -4.72
C HIS A 6 -19.53 -12.01 -3.82
N VAL A 7 -18.40 -12.57 -3.41
CA VAL A 7 -17.36 -11.84 -2.70
C VAL A 7 -16.74 -10.82 -3.68
N PRO A 8 -16.84 -9.51 -3.43
CA PRO A 8 -16.25 -8.51 -4.31
C PRO A 8 -14.71 -8.66 -4.36
N LYS A 9 -14.11 -8.27 -5.49
CA LYS A 9 -12.67 -8.37 -5.73
C LYS A 9 -12.03 -7.02 -6.04
N LEU A 10 -10.84 -6.78 -5.51
CA LEU A 10 -10.01 -5.62 -5.77
C LEU A 10 -8.65 -6.07 -6.31
N SER A 11 -8.26 -5.60 -7.49
CA SER A 11 -6.92 -5.83 -8.05
C SER A 11 -6.19 -4.51 -8.23
N ILE A 12 -4.99 -4.39 -7.68
CA ILE A 12 -4.17 -3.17 -7.73
C ILE A 12 -2.85 -3.47 -8.43
N ILE A 13 -2.53 -2.72 -9.49
CA ILE A 13 -1.21 -2.73 -10.11
C ILE A 13 -0.32 -1.71 -9.39
N VAL A 14 0.75 -2.20 -8.76
CA VAL A 14 1.74 -1.36 -8.07
C VAL A 14 2.97 -1.24 -8.96
N SER A 15 3.05 -0.13 -9.70
CA SER A 15 4.14 0.13 -10.65
C SER A 15 5.24 1.06 -10.12
N SER A 16 5.04 1.68 -8.96
CA SER A 16 5.95 2.65 -8.35
C SER A 16 6.29 2.28 -6.91
N GLU A 17 7.52 2.59 -6.50
CA GLU A 17 7.95 2.47 -5.09
C GLU A 17 7.68 3.73 -4.26
N ARG A 18 7.27 4.84 -4.87
CA ARG A 18 7.16 6.13 -4.17
C ARG A 18 6.11 6.08 -3.07
N LEU A 19 6.43 6.66 -1.91
CA LEU A 19 5.59 6.55 -0.71
C LEU A 19 4.17 7.10 -0.93
N ASP A 20 4.03 8.25 -1.61
CA ASP A 20 2.76 8.86 -2.00
C ASP A 20 1.87 7.96 -2.88
N LYS A 21 2.44 6.90 -3.47
CA LYS A 21 1.71 5.91 -4.29
C LYS A 21 1.54 4.58 -3.55
N LEU A 22 2.54 4.13 -2.80
CA LEU A 22 2.47 2.91 -2.01
C LEU A 22 1.43 3.02 -0.88
N PHE A 23 1.40 4.14 -0.14
CA PHE A 23 0.48 4.31 0.97
C PHE A 23 -1.00 4.13 0.55
N PRO A 24 -1.50 4.82 -0.49
CA PRO A 24 -2.86 4.59 -0.98
C PRO A 24 -3.10 3.16 -1.45
N ALA A 25 -2.18 2.56 -2.20
CA ALA A 25 -2.33 1.21 -2.74
C ALA A 25 -2.47 0.16 -1.63
N VAL A 26 -1.59 0.20 -0.62
CA VAL A 26 -1.64 -0.72 0.52
C VAL A 26 -2.88 -0.47 1.38
N THR A 27 -3.24 0.80 1.62
CA THR A 27 -4.43 1.15 2.41
C THR A 27 -5.70 0.60 1.77
N LEU A 28 -5.86 0.76 0.46
CA LEU A 28 -7.01 0.22 -0.28
C LEU A 28 -7.08 -1.30 -0.19
N ALA A 29 -5.95 -1.99 -0.43
CA ALA A 29 -5.87 -3.44 -0.37
C ALA A 29 -6.24 -3.99 1.02
N VAL A 30 -5.69 -3.39 2.07
CA VAL A 30 -5.89 -3.82 3.45
C VAL A 30 -7.31 -3.50 3.92
N THR A 31 -7.87 -2.36 3.52
CA THR A 31 -9.26 -2.02 3.82
C THR A 31 -10.22 -2.99 3.11
N ALA A 32 -9.98 -3.32 1.85
CA ALA A 32 -10.78 -4.30 1.11
C ALA A 32 -10.72 -5.69 1.80
N ALA A 33 -9.52 -6.15 2.16
CA ALA A 33 -9.35 -7.39 2.91
C ALA A 33 -10.09 -7.36 4.26
N ALA A 34 -10.02 -6.24 5.00
CA ALA A 34 -10.73 -6.05 6.27
C ALA A 34 -12.26 -6.06 6.11
N MET A 35 -12.78 -5.64 4.94
CA MET A 35 -14.20 -5.70 4.59
C MET A 35 -14.64 -7.08 4.06
N GLY A 36 -13.74 -8.07 4.00
CA GLY A 36 -14.01 -9.41 3.51
C GLY A 36 -14.00 -9.55 1.99
N TRP A 37 -13.41 -8.59 1.27
CA TRP A 37 -13.23 -8.67 -0.19
C TRP A 37 -11.98 -9.50 -0.51
N GLU A 38 -11.95 -10.14 -1.68
CA GLU A 38 -10.69 -10.66 -2.22
C GLU A 38 -9.84 -9.49 -2.72
N SER A 39 -8.62 -9.33 -2.20
CA SER A 39 -7.72 -8.24 -2.61
C SER A 39 -6.39 -8.77 -3.11
N GLU A 40 -5.99 -8.37 -4.30
CA GLU A 40 -4.72 -8.74 -4.94
C GLU A 40 -3.90 -7.51 -5.31
N MET A 41 -2.59 -7.57 -5.03
CA MET A 41 -1.63 -6.54 -5.42
C MET A 41 -0.60 -7.15 -6.37
N PHE A 42 -0.53 -6.64 -7.59
CA PHE A 42 0.44 -7.06 -8.59
C PHE A 42 1.56 -6.02 -8.71
N PHE A 43 2.74 -6.36 -8.20
CA PHE A 43 3.91 -5.50 -8.25
C PHE A 43 4.66 -5.66 -9.57
N THR A 44 4.95 -4.55 -10.25
CA THR A 44 5.63 -4.53 -11.54
C THR A 44 6.50 -3.28 -11.69
N PHE A 45 7.36 -3.22 -12.72
CA PHE A 45 8.32 -2.13 -12.96
C PHE A 45 9.06 -1.71 -11.68
N TRP A 46 8.97 -0.44 -11.30
CA TRP A 46 9.65 0.11 -10.12
C TRP A 46 8.98 -0.33 -8.81
N GLY A 47 7.72 -0.77 -8.84
CA GLY A 47 7.03 -1.32 -7.67
C GLY A 47 7.73 -2.58 -7.13
N LEU A 48 8.42 -3.35 -7.98
CA LEU A 48 9.24 -4.49 -7.53
C LEU A 48 10.35 -4.09 -6.56
N LEU A 49 10.83 -2.84 -6.63
CA LEU A 49 11.85 -2.35 -5.70
C LEU A 49 11.33 -2.36 -4.26
N ALA A 50 10.05 -2.06 -4.02
CA ALA A 50 9.45 -2.10 -2.68
C ALA A 50 9.52 -3.51 -2.04
N LEU A 51 9.53 -4.56 -2.86
CA LEU A 51 9.66 -5.95 -2.42
C LEU A 51 11.12 -6.40 -2.26
N LYS A 52 12.10 -5.61 -2.72
CA LYS A 52 13.51 -5.97 -2.68
C LYS A 52 14.01 -6.01 -1.23
N ARG A 53 14.60 -7.14 -0.83
CA ARG A 53 15.21 -7.31 0.49
C ARG A 53 16.29 -6.26 0.73
N GLY A 54 16.22 -5.58 1.87
CA GLY A 54 17.19 -4.53 2.25
C GLY A 54 16.99 -3.19 1.55
N TYR A 55 15.95 -3.05 0.72
CA TYR A 55 15.54 -1.77 0.17
C TYR A 55 14.32 -1.24 0.95
N GLU A 56 14.37 0.03 1.30
CA GLU A 56 13.26 0.72 1.95
C GLU A 56 12.89 1.94 1.12
N PRO A 57 11.67 2.00 0.57
CA PRO A 57 11.15 3.20 -0.08
C PRO A 57 11.11 4.35 0.93
N LYS A 58 11.61 5.51 0.50
CA LYS A 58 11.79 6.67 1.39
C LYS A 58 11.31 7.97 0.78
N GLU A 59 11.10 8.00 -0.52
CA GLU A 59 10.87 9.23 -1.25
C GLU A 59 9.43 9.31 -1.74
N VAL A 60 8.96 10.54 -1.86
CA VAL A 60 7.75 10.85 -2.62
C VAL A 60 8.10 11.12 -4.08
N SER A 61 7.11 11.11 -4.97
CA SER A 61 7.24 11.54 -6.36
C SER A 61 7.71 13.01 -6.43
N LEU A 62 8.40 13.38 -7.51
CA LEU A 62 9.06 14.71 -7.64
C LEU A 62 8.07 15.88 -7.54
N ASP A 63 6.85 15.70 -8.04
CA ASP A 63 5.72 16.62 -7.95
C ASP A 63 5.26 16.88 -6.51
N TYR A 64 5.54 15.95 -5.58
CA TYR A 64 5.20 16.07 -4.17
C TYR A 64 6.41 16.30 -3.26
N LYS A 65 7.59 16.61 -3.80
CA LYS A 65 8.83 16.69 -3.01
C LYS A 65 8.73 17.64 -1.80
N GLY A 66 7.95 18.72 -1.92
CA GLY A 66 7.71 19.67 -0.83
C GLY A 66 7.01 19.08 0.41
N TYR A 67 6.35 17.93 0.29
CA TYR A 67 5.66 17.25 1.38
C TYR A 67 6.48 16.10 1.99
N GLU A 68 7.67 15.78 1.47
CA GLU A 68 8.44 14.60 1.89
C GLU A 68 8.77 14.64 3.39
N ASP A 69 9.22 15.78 3.90
CA ASP A 69 9.62 15.93 5.30
C ASP A 69 8.41 15.85 6.25
N GLU A 70 7.24 16.31 5.82
CA GLU A 70 6.00 16.14 6.58
C GLU A 70 5.61 14.66 6.65
N LEU A 71 5.63 13.96 5.52
CA LEU A 71 5.32 12.54 5.45
C LEU A 71 6.30 11.73 6.32
N ARG A 72 7.61 12.01 6.24
CA ARG A 72 8.63 11.38 7.06
C ARG A 72 8.39 11.60 8.55
N ARG A 73 8.01 12.82 8.96
CA ARG A 73 7.68 13.14 10.35
C ARG A 73 6.42 12.41 10.81
N ALA A 74 5.39 12.33 9.98
CA ALA A 74 4.16 11.60 10.31
C ALA A 74 4.44 10.11 10.57
N VAL A 75 5.24 9.47 9.71
CA VAL A 75 5.67 8.08 9.91
C VAL A 75 6.55 7.92 11.15
N SER A 76 7.55 8.78 11.32
CA SER A 76 8.53 8.65 12.41
C SER A 76 7.95 8.94 13.80
N SER A 77 6.91 9.79 13.86
CA SER A 77 6.19 10.10 15.10
C SER A 77 5.12 9.06 15.46
N GLY A 78 4.84 8.11 14.57
CA GLY A 78 3.77 7.13 14.71
C GLY A 78 2.36 7.68 14.44
N ALA A 79 2.24 8.94 14.00
CA ALA A 79 0.96 9.51 13.56
C ALA A 79 0.41 8.77 12.33
N MET A 80 1.31 8.19 11.52
CA MET A 80 0.96 7.28 10.44
C MET A 80 1.80 6.00 10.57
N PRO A 81 1.20 4.80 10.44
CA PRO A 81 1.98 3.56 10.36
C PRO A 81 2.84 3.57 9.09
N SER A 82 3.94 2.81 9.10
CA SER A 82 4.71 2.54 7.88
C SER A 82 3.88 1.70 6.90
N TRP A 83 4.18 1.82 5.60
CA TRP A 83 3.45 1.08 4.56
C TRP A 83 3.55 -0.45 4.76
N ARG A 84 4.66 -0.95 5.34
CA ARG A 84 4.83 -2.37 5.66
C ARG A 84 3.89 -2.79 6.80
N GLU A 85 3.77 -1.98 7.85
CA GLU A 85 2.86 -2.26 8.95
C GLU A 85 1.40 -2.29 8.49
N ILE A 86 1.00 -1.38 7.61
CA ILE A 86 -0.34 -1.41 7.01
C ILE A 86 -0.52 -2.74 6.26
N LEU A 87 0.44 -3.15 5.43
CA LEU A 87 0.36 -4.38 4.65
C LEU A 87 0.28 -5.64 5.53
N GLU A 88 1.06 -5.70 6.61
CA GLU A 88 1.02 -6.83 7.55
C GLU A 88 -0.34 -6.95 8.27
N GLN A 89 -1.05 -5.85 8.53
CA GLN A 89 -2.39 -5.89 9.12
C GLN A 89 -3.42 -6.61 8.22
N GLY A 90 -3.20 -6.59 6.90
CA GLY A 90 -4.09 -7.25 5.93
C GLY A 90 -3.79 -8.74 5.69
N LYS A 91 -2.67 -9.26 6.21
CA LYS A 91 -2.32 -10.68 6.07
C LYS A 91 -3.00 -11.49 7.18
N LYS A 92 -4.15 -12.09 6.87
CA LYS A 92 -4.77 -13.14 7.68
C LYS A 92 -4.71 -14.46 6.95
#